data_AF-A0A1A8LAV3-F1
#
_entry.id   AF-A0A1A8LAV3-F1
#
_cell.length_a   1.000
_cell.length_b   1.000
_cell.length_c   1.000
_cell.angle_alpha   90.00
_cell.angle_beta   90.00
_cell.angle_gamma   90.00
#
_symmetry.space_group_name_H-M   'P 1'
#
loop_
_entity.id
_entity.type
_entity.pdbx_description
1 polymer ?
#
loop_
_entity_poly.entity_id
_entity_poly.type
_entity_poly.pdbx_seq_one_letter_code
_entity_poly.pdbx_strand_id
1 'polypeptide(L)'
;NSVDRQEEIILEHPNISNIRCSPQDKRCIQKNMARLKSINPRSNSARDEAKLVLAPCRAELQRALDRLASNSRTHDDLFTIPIPNCDRNGDFHPKQCHPARDGHRGKCWCVDPKTGLRMPGPLELRGELDCHQLMAATLRD
;
A
#
# COMPACT_ATOMS: atom_id res chain seq x y z
N ASN A 1 -17.51 -32.60 -29.62
CA ASN A 1 -18.42 -31.50 -29.95
C ASN A 1 -18.81 -30.82 -28.64
N SER A 2 -18.44 -29.54 -28.51
CA SER A 2 -18.95 -28.49 -27.60
C SER A 2 -19.13 -28.76 -26.10
N VAL A 3 -18.28 -28.05 -25.33
CA VAL A 3 -18.23 -27.89 -23.87
C VAL A 3 -19.04 -26.65 -23.45
N ASP A 4 -19.61 -26.73 -22.24
CA ASP A 4 -19.79 -25.66 -21.23
C ASP A 4 -20.64 -24.41 -21.47
N ARG A 5 -21.50 -24.12 -20.47
CA ARG A 5 -21.56 -22.79 -19.85
C ARG A 5 -22.20 -22.85 -18.46
N GLN A 6 -21.38 -23.12 -17.45
CA GLN A 6 -21.71 -22.87 -16.04
C GLN A 6 -21.86 -21.38 -15.72
N GLU A 7 -22.77 -21.09 -14.79
CA GLU A 7 -22.88 -19.85 -14.02
C GLU A 7 -21.53 -19.47 -13.39
N GLU A 8 -21.13 -18.21 -13.49
CA GLU A 8 -20.12 -17.69 -12.56
C GLU A 8 -20.36 -16.20 -12.25
N ILE A 9 -21.04 -16.00 -11.13
CA ILE A 9 -20.68 -15.14 -10.00
C ILE A 9 -20.10 -13.77 -10.37
N ILE A 10 -20.94 -12.76 -10.20
CA ILE A 10 -20.54 -11.36 -10.06
C ILE A 10 -19.64 -11.23 -8.82
N LEU A 11 -18.34 -11.03 -9.01
CA LEU A 11 -17.45 -10.53 -7.96
C LEU A 11 -16.92 -9.15 -8.34
N GLU A 12 -17.60 -8.15 -7.80
CA GLU A 12 -17.23 -6.74 -7.88
C GLU A 12 -15.99 -6.44 -7.00
N HIS A 13 -14.95 -5.90 -7.65
CA HIS A 13 -13.81 -5.09 -7.15
C HIS A 13 -12.74 -5.76 -6.24
N PRO A 14 -11.50 -5.21 -6.08
CA PRO A 14 -10.77 -4.14 -6.81
C PRO A 14 -9.27 -4.49 -7.10
N ASN A 15 -8.64 -3.96 -8.17
CA ASN A 15 -7.29 -3.38 -8.04
C ASN A 15 -6.72 -2.79 -9.35
N ILE A 16 -5.93 -1.74 -9.17
CA ILE A 16 -5.08 -1.06 -10.14
C ILE A 16 -4.04 -2.05 -10.66
N SER A 17 -4.40 -2.84 -11.67
CA SER A 17 -3.44 -3.72 -12.34
C SER A 17 -2.70 -2.91 -13.41
N ASN A 18 -1.40 -2.67 -13.17
CA ASN A 18 -0.45 -2.41 -14.25
C ASN A 18 -0.36 -3.67 -15.12
N ILE A 19 -1.35 -3.87 -15.99
CA ILE A 19 -1.45 -5.01 -16.89
C ILE A 19 -0.29 -4.92 -17.89
N ARG A 20 0.67 -5.85 -17.78
CA ARG A 20 1.75 -5.99 -18.76
C ARG A 20 1.18 -6.66 -20.01
N CYS A 21 0.79 -5.86 -20.99
CA CYS A 21 0.33 -6.37 -22.28
C CYS A 21 1.47 -7.06 -23.04
N SER A 22 1.17 -8.20 -23.68
CA SER A 22 2.08 -8.84 -24.63
C SER A 22 2.33 -7.92 -25.85
N PRO A 23 3.55 -7.85 -26.42
CA PRO A 23 3.86 -7.00 -27.57
C PRO A 23 3.00 -7.26 -28.81
N GLN A 24 2.43 -8.46 -28.91
CA GLN A 24 1.60 -8.88 -30.03
C GLN A 24 0.13 -8.49 -29.86
N ASP A 25 -0.33 -8.22 -28.63
CA ASP A 25 -1.71 -7.85 -28.36
C ASP A 25 -1.92 -6.33 -28.47
N LYS A 26 -2.05 -5.89 -29.73
CA LYS A 26 -2.28 -4.49 -30.08
C LYS A 26 -3.55 -3.92 -29.43
N ARG A 27 -4.56 -4.75 -29.14
CA ARG A 27 -5.81 -4.31 -28.52
C ARG A 27 -5.65 -4.04 -27.02
N CYS A 28 -4.91 -4.90 -26.32
CA CYS A 28 -4.54 -4.65 -24.92
C CYS A 28 -3.72 -3.36 -24.80
N ILE A 29 -2.69 -3.22 -25.66
CA ILE A 29 -1.81 -2.05 -25.67
C ILE A 29 -2.63 -0.78 -25.92
N GLN A 30 -3.50 -0.77 -26.94
CA GLN A 30 -4.31 0.40 -27.27
C GLN A 30 -5.27 0.80 -26.15
N LYS A 31 -5.92 -0.17 -25.51
CA LYS A 31 -6.79 0.09 -24.35
C LYS A 31 -6.00 0.67 -23.17
N ASN A 32 -4.79 0.16 -22.92
CA ASN A 32 -3.94 0.65 -21.84
C ASN A 32 -3.41 2.07 -22.13
N MET A 33 -3.00 2.35 -23.37
CA MET A 33 -2.57 3.69 -23.79
C MET A 33 -3.71 4.72 -23.73
N ALA A 34 -4.93 4.34 -24.12
CA ALA A 34 -6.11 5.20 -23.99
C ALA A 34 -6.43 5.51 -22.52
N ARG A 35 -6.26 4.51 -21.64
CA ARG A 35 -6.44 4.69 -20.19
C ARG A 35 -5.39 5.61 -19.58
N LEU A 36 -4.12 5.50 -19.98
CA LEU A 36 -3.05 6.42 -19.57
C LEU A 36 -3.29 7.86 -20.08
N LYS A 37 -3.79 8.03 -21.32
CA LYS A 37 -4.17 9.36 -21.84
C LYS A 37 -5.34 10.00 -21.09
N SER A 38 -6.24 9.20 -20.51
CA SER A 38 -7.30 9.70 -19.64
C SER A 38 -6.79 10.14 -18.26
N ILE A 39 -5.59 9.69 -17.84
CA ILE A 39 -4.91 10.12 -16.61
C ILE A 39 -4.01 11.33 -16.90
N ASN A 40 -4.34 12.16 -17.90
CA ASN A 40 -3.65 13.44 -18.07
C ASN A 40 -4.27 14.46 -17.11
N PRO A 41 -3.56 14.95 -16.08
CA PRO A 41 -4.09 15.94 -15.15
C PRO A 41 -4.20 17.28 -15.90
N ARG A 42 -5.39 17.58 -16.43
CA ARG A 42 -5.72 18.95 -16.81
C ARG A 42 -5.94 19.78 -15.54
N SER A 43 -4.86 20.37 -15.01
CA SER A 43 -4.87 21.71 -14.42
C SER A 43 -3.45 22.20 -14.12
N ASN A 44 -3.01 23.24 -14.84
CA ASN A 44 -1.74 23.94 -14.63
C ASN A 44 -1.94 25.22 -13.79
N SER A 45 -2.82 25.20 -12.78
CA SER A 45 -2.94 26.31 -11.81
C SER A 45 -3.28 25.86 -10.38
N ALA A 46 -3.22 24.56 -10.08
CA ALA A 46 -3.48 24.00 -8.74
C ALA A 46 -2.27 23.21 -8.20
N ARG A 47 -1.06 23.46 -8.72
CA ARG A 47 0.15 22.70 -8.36
C ARG A 47 0.80 23.13 -7.04
N ASP A 48 0.47 24.30 -6.49
CA ASP A 48 1.08 24.77 -5.24
C ASP A 48 0.21 24.53 -3.99
N GLU A 49 -1.11 24.72 -4.09
CA GLU A 49 -2.03 24.61 -2.93
C GLU A 49 -2.58 23.19 -2.69
N ALA A 50 -2.40 22.27 -3.66
CA ALA A 50 -2.70 20.85 -3.49
C ALA A 50 -1.54 20.06 -2.86
N LYS A 51 -0.49 20.76 -2.41
CA LYS A 51 0.33 20.33 -1.27
C LYS A 51 -0.46 20.50 0.05
N LEU A 52 -1.78 20.29 -0.01
CA LEU A 52 -2.64 19.93 1.11
C LEU A 52 -1.84 18.97 1.97
N VAL A 53 -1.55 19.38 3.21
CA VAL A 53 -0.73 18.68 4.19
C VAL A 53 -1.06 17.19 4.13
N LEU A 54 -0.27 16.45 3.34
CA LEU A 54 -0.55 15.04 3.10
C LEU A 54 -0.31 14.37 4.44
N ALA A 55 -1.33 13.67 4.93
CA ALA A 55 -1.24 12.98 6.21
C ALA A 55 0.06 12.15 6.24
N PRO A 56 0.75 12.12 7.41
CA PRO A 56 2.17 11.81 7.46
C PRO A 56 2.50 10.41 6.96
N CYS A 57 1.65 9.41 7.24
CA CYS A 57 1.83 8.06 6.71
C CYS A 57 1.69 8.03 5.20
N ARG A 58 0.69 8.72 4.63
CA ARG A 58 0.49 8.76 3.18
C ARG A 58 1.66 9.43 2.45
N ALA A 59 2.26 10.45 3.06
CA ALA A 59 3.46 11.09 2.52
C ALA A 59 4.66 10.14 2.53
N GLU A 60 4.83 9.35 3.59
CA GLU A 60 5.88 8.34 3.68
C GLU A 60 5.65 7.17 2.73
N LEU A 61 4.42 6.69 2.62
CA LEU A 61 4.01 5.65 1.68
C LEU A 61 4.34 6.05 0.24
N GLN A 62 4.04 7.28 -0.17
CA GLN A 62 4.37 7.75 -1.51
C GLN A 62 5.88 7.72 -1.76
N ARG A 63 6.70 8.20 -0.80
CA ARG A 63 8.17 8.13 -0.91
C ARG A 63 8.68 6.70 -1.01
N ALA A 64 8.10 5.75 -0.25
CA ALA A 64 8.46 4.34 -0.32
C ALA A 64 8.14 3.74 -1.70
N LEU A 65 6.96 4.05 -2.24
CA LEU A 65 6.53 3.59 -3.56
C LEU A 65 7.39 4.18 -4.68
N ASP A 66 7.78 5.44 -4.59
CA ASP A 66 8.65 6.09 -5.58
C ASP A 66 10.04 5.41 -5.61
N ARG A 67 10.60 5.07 -4.45
CA ARG A 67 11.86 4.30 -4.35
C ARG A 67 11.75 2.88 -4.91
N LEU A 68 10.60 2.23 -4.71
CA LEU A 68 10.33 0.91 -5.28
C LEU A 68 10.08 0.96 -6.79
N ALA A 69 9.63 2.10 -7.32
CA ALA A 69 9.44 2.30 -8.75
C ALA A 69 10.76 2.56 -9.49
N SER A 70 11.75 3.17 -8.82
CA SER A 70 13.08 3.41 -9.38
C SER A 70 13.99 2.18 -9.38
N ASN A 71 13.76 1.21 -8.49
CA ASN A 71 14.55 -0.01 -8.38
C ASN A 71 13.91 -1.19 -9.13
N SER A 72 14.73 -2.12 -9.64
CA SER A 72 14.26 -3.35 -10.28
C SER A 72 13.66 -4.30 -9.25
N ARG A 73 12.32 -4.38 -9.20
CA ARG A 73 11.52 -5.13 -8.22
C ARG A 73 12.03 -6.55 -7.93
N THR A 74 12.74 -6.72 -6.82
CA THR A 74 12.99 -8.00 -6.17
C THR A 74 12.15 -8.11 -4.89
N HIS A 75 11.88 -9.33 -4.42
CA HIS A 75 11.18 -9.53 -3.14
C HIS A 75 11.97 -8.94 -1.95
N ASP A 76 13.30 -8.86 -2.07
CA ASP A 76 14.20 -8.24 -1.09
C ASP A 76 14.04 -6.71 -1.01
N ASP A 77 13.57 -6.05 -2.07
CA ASP A 77 13.36 -4.61 -2.06
C ASP A 77 12.26 -4.19 -1.06
N LEU A 78 11.27 -5.06 -0.80
CA LEU A 78 10.21 -4.81 0.18
C LEU A 78 10.72 -4.87 1.62
N PHE A 79 11.84 -5.57 1.86
CA PHE A 79 12.52 -5.57 3.16
C PHE A 79 13.47 -4.38 3.30
N THR A 80 14.06 -3.95 2.18
CA THR A 80 15.03 -2.84 2.15
C THR A 80 14.33 -1.47 2.13
N ILE A 81 13.15 -1.39 1.53
CA ILE A 81 12.30 -0.21 1.45
C ILE A 81 11.00 -0.54 2.18
N PRO A 82 10.89 -0.21 3.48
CA PRO A 82 9.70 -0.53 4.26
C PRO A 82 8.50 0.26 3.72
N ILE A 83 7.38 -0.44 3.55
CA ILE A 83 6.10 0.15 3.19
C ILE A 83 5.27 0.33 4.48
N PRO A 84 4.96 1.56 4.91
CA PRO A 84 4.14 1.78 6.09
C PRO A 84 2.68 1.41 5.81
N ASN A 85 2.01 0.84 6.81
CA ASN A 85 0.57 0.57 6.76
C ASN A 85 -0.19 1.83 7.20
N CYS A 86 -0.96 2.42 6.29
CA CYS A 86 -1.73 3.63 6.57
C CYS A 86 -3.22 3.32 6.74
N ASP A 87 -3.90 4.11 7.57
CA ASP A 87 -5.36 4.08 7.66
C ASP A 87 -6.01 4.82 6.47
N ARG A 88 -7.35 4.90 6.48
CA ARG A 88 -8.11 5.59 5.41
C ARG A 88 -7.90 7.11 5.40
N ASN A 89 -7.51 7.69 6.53
CA ASN A 89 -7.25 9.12 6.67
C ASN A 89 -5.83 9.50 6.20
N GLY A 90 -4.97 8.49 6.05
CA GLY A 90 -3.55 8.65 5.70
C GLY A 90 -2.65 8.85 6.92
N ASP A 91 -3.18 8.60 8.12
CA ASP A 91 -2.43 8.46 9.37
C ASP A 91 -1.83 7.04 9.45
N PHE A 92 -0.91 6.81 10.37
CA PHE A 92 -0.34 5.49 10.56
C PHE A 92 -1.35 4.56 11.21
N HIS A 93 -1.49 3.36 10.67
CA HIS A 93 -2.22 2.30 11.36
C HIS A 93 -1.48 1.97 12.68
N PRO A 94 -2.17 1.88 13.84
CA PRO A 94 -1.49 1.67 15.13
C PRO A 94 -0.59 0.43 15.14
N LYS A 95 -0.97 -0.61 14.40
CA LYS A 95 -0.16 -1.81 14.18
C LYS A 95 0.57 -1.76 12.84
N GLN A 96 1.90 -1.83 12.89
CA GLN A 96 2.81 -1.96 11.75
C GLN A 96 3.46 -3.34 11.76
N CYS A 97 3.76 -3.91 10.59
CA CYS A 97 4.34 -5.25 10.49
C CYS A 97 5.41 -5.30 9.40
N HIS A 98 6.41 -6.16 9.61
CA HIS A 98 7.33 -6.51 8.53
C HIS A 98 6.60 -7.33 7.45
N PRO A 99 7.05 -7.26 6.18
CA PRO A 99 6.54 -8.14 5.14
C PRO A 99 6.86 -9.61 5.45
N ALA A 100 6.05 -10.51 4.91
CA ALA A 100 6.25 -11.95 5.07
C ALA A 100 7.53 -12.40 4.35
N ARG A 101 8.36 -13.19 5.02
CA ARG A 101 9.61 -13.72 4.49
C ARG A 101 9.60 -15.23 4.61
N ASP A 102 9.96 -15.93 3.53
CA ASP A 102 10.12 -17.39 3.53
C ASP A 102 8.86 -18.13 4.05
N GLY A 103 7.67 -17.62 3.74
CA GLY A 103 6.39 -18.18 4.19
C GLY A 103 6.00 -17.86 5.64
N HIS A 104 6.86 -17.16 6.39
CA HIS A 104 6.57 -16.73 7.76
C HIS A 104 5.99 -15.31 7.79
N ARG A 105 4.95 -15.12 8.63
CA ARG A 105 4.41 -13.79 8.91
C ARG A 105 5.49 -12.92 9.54
N GLY A 106 5.59 -11.67 9.08
CA GLY A 106 6.52 -10.70 9.67
C GLY A 106 6.10 -10.30 11.09
N LYS A 107 7.09 -9.87 11.89
CA LYS A 107 6.86 -9.36 13.24
C LYS A 107 6.09 -8.05 13.18
N CYS A 108 5.25 -7.79 14.17
CA CYS A 108 4.50 -6.55 14.27
C CYS A 108 4.89 -5.73 15.51
N TRP A 109 4.69 -4.43 15.43
CA TRP A 109 4.92 -3.47 16.52
C TRP A 109 3.83 -2.40 16.50
N CYS A 110 3.70 -1.69 17.63
CA CYS A 110 2.79 -0.56 17.72
C CYS A 110 3.51 0.76 17.45
N VAL A 111 2.81 1.68 16.79
CA VAL A 111 3.25 3.04 16.51
C VAL A 111 2.19 4.04 16.93
N ASP A 112 2.62 5.27 17.17
CA ASP A 112 1.70 6.40 17.32
C ASP A 112 1.06 6.73 15.96
N PRO A 113 -0.29 6.84 15.87
CA PRO A 113 -0.98 7.07 14.60
C PRO A 113 -0.61 8.38 13.90
N LYS A 114 -0.20 9.41 14.65
CA LYS A 114 0.10 10.74 14.11
C LYS A 114 1.56 10.88 13.71
N THR A 115 2.47 10.26 14.43
CA THR A 115 3.91 10.42 14.20
C THR A 115 4.56 9.22 13.52
N GLY A 116 3.95 8.04 13.60
CA GLY A 116 4.53 6.78 13.12
C GLY A 116 5.67 6.27 14.01
N LEU A 117 5.95 6.96 15.12
CA LEU A 117 7.01 6.56 16.04
C LEU A 117 6.63 5.27 16.74
N ARG A 118 7.56 4.32 16.77
CA ARG A 118 7.39 3.06 17.49
C ARG A 118 7.23 3.33 18.98
N MET A 119 6.17 2.77 19.54
CA MET A 119 5.94 2.81 20.98
C MET A 119 6.81 1.77 21.71
N PRO A 120 7.21 2.07 22.96
CA PRO A 120 7.85 1.09 23.82
C PRO A 120 6.89 -0.07 24.09
N GLY A 121 7.33 -1.30 23.82
CA GLY A 121 6.50 -2.49 23.93
C GLY A 121 7.14 -3.72 23.29
N PRO A 122 6.61 -4.92 23.60
CA PRO A 122 7.11 -6.16 23.03
C PRO A 122 6.99 -6.17 21.50
N LEU A 123 8.04 -6.66 20.83
CA LEU A 123 7.94 -7.02 19.41
C LEU A 123 7.22 -8.36 19.33
N GLU A 124 5.93 -8.33 19.10
CA GLU A 124 5.18 -9.57 19.02
C GLU A 124 5.30 -10.22 17.65
N LEU A 125 5.64 -11.50 17.70
CA LEU A 125 5.85 -12.37 16.54
C LEU A 125 4.54 -12.83 15.90
N ARG A 126 3.37 -12.50 16.47
CA ARG A 126 2.13 -13.14 16.05
C ARG A 126 0.88 -12.39 16.50
N GLY A 127 0.25 -11.64 15.59
CA GLY A 127 -1.21 -11.44 15.46
C GLY A 127 -2.05 -10.85 16.61
N GLU A 128 -1.69 -11.05 17.87
CA GLU A 128 -2.44 -10.78 19.10
C GLU A 128 -2.09 -9.43 19.73
N LEU A 129 -1.10 -8.72 19.19
CA LEU A 129 -0.72 -7.40 19.66
C LEU A 129 -1.89 -6.41 19.58
N ASP A 130 -2.49 -6.11 20.74
CA ASP A 130 -3.51 -5.07 20.91
C ASP A 130 -2.84 -3.72 21.17
N CYS A 131 -2.62 -2.97 20.09
CA CYS A 131 -2.05 -1.64 20.16
C CYS A 131 -2.96 -0.62 20.86
N HIS A 132 -4.28 -0.85 20.97
CA HIS A 132 -5.15 0.06 21.71
C HIS A 132 -4.87 -0.01 23.21
N GLN A 133 -4.62 -1.21 23.74
CA GLN A 133 -4.31 -1.40 25.15
C GLN A 133 -2.93 -0.87 25.53
N LEU A 134 -1.93 -1.01 24.64
CA LEU A 134 -0.60 -0.42 24.80
C LEU A 134 -0.64 1.11 24.82
N MET A 135 -1.39 1.75 23.91
CA MET A 135 -1.55 3.20 23.89
C MET A 135 -2.18 3.74 25.19
N ALA A 136 -3.16 3.01 25.74
CA ALA A 136 -3.82 3.38 26.98
C ALA A 136 -2.90 3.23 28.22
N ALA A 137 -1.94 2.31 28.18
CA ALA A 137 -0.95 2.13 29.25
C ALA A 137 0.11 3.24 29.21
N THR A 138 0.60 3.63 28.04
CA THR A 138 1.64 4.67 27.89
C THR A 138 1.19 6.09 28.22
N LEU A 139 -0.13 6.35 28.32
CA LEU A 139 -0.69 7.65 28.71
C LEU A 139 -0.92 7.79 30.22
N ARG A 140 -0.63 6.75 31.01
CA ARG A 140 -0.83 6.71 32.46
C ARG A 140 0.47 6.84 33.28
N ASP A 141 1.62 6.87 32.61
CA ASP A 141 2.93 7.22 33.17
C ASP A 141 3.24 8.70 32.89
#